data_AF-Q3B4M9-F1
#
_entry.id   AF-Q3B4M9-F1
#
_cell.length_a   1.000
_cell.length_b   1.000
_cell.length_c   1.000
_cell.angle_alpha   90.00
_cell.angle_beta   90.00
_cell.angle_gamma   90.00
#
_symmetry.space_group_name_H-M   'P 1'
#
loop_
_entity.id
_entity.type
_entity.pdbx_description
1 polymer ?
#
loop_
_entity_poly.entity_id
_entity_poly.type
_entity_poly.pdbx_seq_one_letter_code
_entity_poly.pdbx_strand_id
1 'polypeptide(L)'
;MYNDGLESFREKTQKEKWVVAIEGYWREGMYHNGYISYYIQEYAPGSWAMKTVSRNTMLDDVTEEDVEEGRLNDDQAQALWDRTLEEAQNDRCDDIVAVTLGVPEGMPIKEVAEKLYAAAMRAECPHVTEVNGGLMMS
;
A
#
# COMPACT_ATOMS: atom_id res chain seq x y z
N MET A 1 6.74 -4.84 -11.71
CA MET A 1 6.74 -4.02 -12.95
C MET A 1 5.90 -2.78 -12.63
N TYR A 2 6.51 -1.59 -12.54
CA TYR A 2 5.78 -0.35 -12.28
C TYR A 2 4.71 -0.16 -13.34
N ASN A 3 3.45 -0.07 -12.94
CA ASN A 3 2.32 -0.02 -13.87
C ASN A 3 1.99 1.43 -14.18
N ASP A 4 2.93 2.15 -14.83
CA ASP A 4 2.86 3.59 -15.15
C ASP A 4 1.52 4.04 -15.79
N GLY A 5 0.82 3.12 -16.46
CA GLY A 5 -0.50 3.40 -17.03
C GLY A 5 -1.60 3.69 -16.00
N LEU A 6 -1.53 3.08 -14.79
CA LEU A 6 -2.53 3.28 -13.73
C LEU A 6 -2.32 4.59 -12.98
N GLU A 7 -1.08 5.07 -12.88
CA GLU A 7 -0.76 6.35 -12.26
C GLU A 7 -1.42 7.53 -12.97
N SER A 8 -1.75 7.40 -14.26
CA SER A 8 -2.54 8.39 -15.00
C SER A 8 -3.94 8.65 -14.41
N PHE A 9 -4.44 7.78 -13.53
CA PHE A 9 -5.72 7.96 -12.83
C PHE A 9 -5.57 8.76 -11.54
N ARG A 10 -4.36 8.99 -11.03
CA ARG A 10 -4.14 9.72 -9.78
C ARG A 10 -4.72 11.13 -9.81
N GLU A 11 -4.53 11.87 -10.89
CA GLU A 11 -5.10 13.22 -11.06
C GLU A 11 -6.64 13.22 -10.98
N LYS A 12 -7.28 12.13 -11.40
CA LYS A 12 -8.75 11.98 -11.37
C LYS A 12 -9.27 11.68 -9.96
N THR A 13 -8.42 11.13 -9.09
CA THR A 13 -8.75 10.74 -7.72
C THR A 13 -8.54 11.84 -6.67
N GLN A 14 -8.13 13.05 -7.06
CA GLN A 14 -7.76 14.11 -6.08
C GLN A 14 -8.92 14.74 -5.30
N LYS A 15 -10.18 14.47 -5.68
CA LYS A 15 -11.34 15.25 -5.20
C LYS A 15 -12.10 14.65 -4.03
N GLU A 16 -11.93 13.36 -3.73
CA GLU A 16 -12.71 12.69 -2.68
C GLU A 16 -11.86 11.93 -1.67
N LYS A 17 -12.52 11.47 -0.61
CA LYS A 17 -11.90 10.79 0.52
C LYS A 17 -11.70 9.32 0.19
N TRP A 18 -10.43 8.89 0.21
CA TRP A 18 -10.05 7.48 0.19
C TRP A 18 -10.57 6.73 1.42
N VAL A 19 -11.10 5.53 1.21
CA VAL A 19 -11.60 4.64 2.28
C VAL A 19 -10.71 3.41 2.38
N VAL A 20 -10.34 2.99 3.59
CA VAL A 20 -9.51 1.81 3.83
C VAL A 20 -10.28 0.54 3.43
N ALA A 21 -9.83 -0.13 2.37
CA ALA A 21 -10.36 -1.43 1.96
C ALA A 21 -9.87 -2.53 2.91
N ILE A 22 -8.56 -2.60 3.11
CA ILE A 22 -7.87 -3.51 4.03
C ILE A 22 -6.52 -2.95 4.39
N GLU A 23 -6.06 -3.22 5.61
CA GLU A 23 -4.71 -2.89 6.03
C GLU A 23 -4.16 -3.93 6.99
N GLY A 24 -2.84 -4.00 7.06
CA GLY A 24 -2.15 -4.91 7.96
C GLY A 24 -0.73 -5.19 7.52
N TYR A 25 -0.18 -6.30 8.01
CA TYR A 25 1.17 -6.72 7.68
C TYR A 25 1.18 -7.69 6.52
N TRP A 26 2.16 -7.54 5.64
CA TRP A 26 2.51 -8.50 4.61
C TRP A 26 3.87 -9.11 4.92
N ARG A 27 4.08 -10.37 4.54
CA ARG A 27 5.34 -11.07 4.72
C ARG A 27 5.58 -12.05 3.57
N GLU A 28 6.66 -11.81 2.84
CA GLU A 28 7.22 -12.73 1.82
C GLU A 28 8.48 -13.43 2.33
N GLY A 29 9.12 -12.89 3.37
CA GLY A 29 10.30 -13.49 3.99
C GLY A 29 10.66 -12.83 5.31
N MET A 30 11.78 -13.24 5.90
CA MET A 30 12.30 -12.65 7.15
C MET A 30 12.60 -11.15 7.00
N TYR A 31 12.98 -10.72 5.80
CA TYR A 31 13.38 -9.34 5.51
C TYR A 31 12.50 -8.64 4.46
N HIS A 32 11.62 -9.38 3.79
CA HIS A 32 10.60 -8.83 2.89
C HIS A 32 9.25 -8.87 3.61
N ASN A 33 9.05 -7.87 4.46
CA ASN A 33 7.81 -7.69 5.19
C ASN A 33 7.58 -6.19 5.42
N GLY A 34 6.34 -5.84 5.66
CA GLY A 34 5.95 -4.44 5.77
C GLY A 34 4.55 -4.29 6.33
N TYR A 35 4.22 -3.04 6.65
CA TYR A 35 2.83 -2.63 6.81
C TYR A 35 2.34 -2.04 5.48
N ILE A 36 1.16 -2.46 5.07
CA ILE A 36 0.53 -1.98 3.84
C ILE A 36 -0.95 -1.73 4.08
N SER A 37 -1.43 -0.60 3.56
CA SER A 37 -2.84 -0.24 3.55
C SER A 37 -3.31 -0.10 2.11
N TYR A 38 -4.43 -0.75 1.79
CA TYR A 38 -5.14 -0.60 0.53
C TYR A 38 -6.33 0.32 0.73
N TYR A 39 -6.46 1.34 -0.10
CA TYR A 39 -7.57 2.27 -0.07
C TYR A 39 -8.31 2.25 -1.39
N ILE A 40 -9.62 2.49 -1.35
CA ILE A 40 -10.45 2.66 -2.55
C ILE A 40 -11.15 4.00 -2.58
N GLN A 41 -11.49 4.45 -3.78
CA GLN A 41 -12.23 5.68 -4.03
C GLN A 41 -12.99 5.58 -5.35
N GLU A 42 -14.24 6.06 -5.36
CA GLU A 42 -14.96 6.36 -6.60
C GLU A 42 -14.47 7.71 -7.15
N TYR A 43 -14.01 7.75 -8.39
CA TYR A 43 -13.52 8.99 -9.01
C TYR A 43 -14.39 9.48 -10.16
N ALA A 44 -15.31 8.64 -10.62
CA ALA A 44 -16.40 8.97 -11.53
C ALA A 44 -17.52 7.93 -11.34
N PRO A 45 -18.78 8.22 -11.73
CA PRO A 45 -19.89 7.27 -11.56
C PRO A 45 -19.55 5.86 -12.10
N GLY A 46 -19.61 4.86 -11.23
CA GLY A 46 -19.28 3.47 -11.54
C GLY A 46 -17.80 3.21 -11.79
N SER A 47 -16.90 4.15 -11.50
CA SER A 47 -15.46 4.06 -11.77
C SER A 47 -14.67 4.23 -10.48
N TRP A 48 -13.94 3.19 -10.10
CA TRP A 48 -13.24 3.12 -8.82
C TRP A 48 -11.75 2.86 -9.03
N ALA A 49 -10.94 3.43 -8.15
CA ALA A 49 -9.50 3.19 -8.09
C ALA A 49 -9.16 2.59 -6.73
N MET A 50 -8.09 1.79 -6.71
CA MET A 50 -7.44 1.30 -5.50
C MET A 50 -6.00 1.80 -5.49
N LYS A 51 -5.58 2.33 -4.34
CA LYS A 51 -4.19 2.65 -4.08
C LYS A 51 -3.64 1.82 -2.94
N THR A 52 -2.35 1.55 -2.98
CA THR A 52 -1.57 1.10 -1.84
C THR A 52 -0.90 2.29 -1.17
N VAL A 53 -0.66 2.14 0.13
CA VAL A 53 0.33 2.92 0.86
C VAL A 53 1.14 1.92 1.68
N SER A 54 2.42 1.79 1.36
CA SER A 54 3.35 0.97 2.13
C SER A 54 4.41 1.84 2.80
N ARG A 55 4.94 1.37 3.92
CA ARG A 55 6.10 1.96 4.60
C ARG A 55 7.07 0.86 5.02
N ASN A 56 8.34 1.21 5.16
CA ASN A 56 9.40 0.28 5.56
C ASN A 56 9.35 0.01 7.06
N THR A 57 8.57 -0.98 7.51
CA THR A 57 8.48 -1.33 8.94
C THR A 57 9.73 -2.02 9.48
N MET A 58 10.60 -2.51 8.60
CA MET A 58 11.91 -3.08 8.96
C MET A 58 12.84 -2.08 9.67
N LEU A 59 12.53 -0.79 9.59
CA LEU A 59 13.23 0.29 10.28
C LEU A 59 12.55 0.71 11.59
N ASP A 60 11.38 0.17 11.94
CA ASP A 60 10.62 0.61 13.12
C ASP A 60 11.37 0.41 14.44
N ASP A 61 12.13 -0.68 14.52
CA ASP A 61 12.94 -1.03 15.69
C ASP A 61 14.40 -0.55 15.59
N VAL A 62 14.78 0.08 14.47
CA VAL A 62 16.14 0.61 14.28
C VAL A 62 16.25 1.94 15.03
N THR A 63 17.31 2.07 15.81
CA THR A 63 17.65 3.33 16.50
C THR A 63 18.83 4.04 15.83
N GLU A 64 19.03 5.31 16.12
CA GLU A 64 20.23 6.05 15.68
C GLU A 64 21.53 5.41 16.20
N GLU A 65 21.51 4.82 17.40
CA GLU A 65 22.66 4.09 17.96
C GLU A 65 23.01 2.86 17.09
N ASP A 66 22.02 2.12 16.61
CA ASP A 66 22.24 0.97 15.72
C ASP A 66 22.86 1.40 14.37
N VAL A 67 22.47 2.57 13.87
CA VAL A 67 23.04 3.17 12.65
C VAL A 67 24.49 3.57 12.88
N GLU A 68 24.78 4.29 13.96
CA GLU A 68 26.12 4.77 14.31
C GLU A 68 27.10 3.62 14.59
N GLU A 69 26.63 2.55 15.23
CA GLU A 69 27.43 1.37 15.57
C GLU A 69 27.53 0.36 14.41
N GLY A 70 26.89 0.62 13.27
CA GLY A 70 26.92 -0.24 12.09
C GLY A 70 26.26 -1.60 12.32
N ARG A 71 25.20 -1.64 13.15
CA ARG A 71 24.44 -2.85 13.51
C ARG A 71 23.28 -3.16 12.55
N LEU A 72 23.24 -2.48 11.41
CA LEU A 72 22.24 -2.68 10.37
C LEU A 72 22.53 -3.97 9.60
N ASN A 73 21.47 -4.69 9.24
CA ASN A 73 21.58 -5.72 8.21
C ASN A 73 21.60 -5.09 6.81
N ASP A 74 21.89 -5.90 5.78
CA ASP A 74 22.05 -5.44 4.40
C ASP A 74 20.80 -4.71 3.87
N ASP A 75 19.60 -5.21 4.18
CA ASP A 75 18.35 -4.61 3.73
C ASP A 75 18.11 -3.26 4.45
N GLN A 76 18.37 -3.16 5.75
CA GLN A 76 18.24 -1.93 6.52
C GLN A 76 19.24 -0.88 6.05
N ALA A 77 20.47 -1.28 5.77
CA ALA A 77 21.49 -0.41 5.20
C ALA A 77 21.09 0.06 3.79
N GLN A 78 20.49 -0.80 2.98
CA GLN A 78 19.97 -0.43 1.66
C GLN A 78 18.79 0.55 1.77
N ALA A 79 17.89 0.36 2.73
CA ALA A 79 16.76 1.26 2.97
C ALA A 79 17.20 2.66 3.44
N LEU A 80 18.35 2.75 4.10
CA LEU A 80 18.97 4.00 4.58
C LEU A 80 19.91 4.66 3.58
N TRP A 81 20.13 4.05 2.40
CA TRP A 81 21.11 4.53 1.45
C TRP A 81 20.84 5.98 1.01
N ASP A 82 21.79 6.88 1.29
CA ASP A 82 21.71 8.33 1.04
C ASP A 82 20.54 9.06 1.74
N ARG A 83 20.05 8.52 2.87
CA ARG A 83 18.95 9.10 3.66
C ARG A 83 19.22 9.00 5.16
N THR A 84 18.58 9.84 5.95
CA THR A 84 18.55 9.70 7.41
C THR A 84 17.57 8.60 7.85
N LEU A 85 17.72 8.10 9.09
CA LEU A 85 16.78 7.13 9.67
C LEU A 85 15.36 7.67 9.74
N GLU A 86 15.21 8.92 10.19
CA GLU A 86 13.91 9.60 10.23
C GLU A 86 13.27 9.71 8.84
N GLU A 87 14.03 10.09 7.81
CA GLU A 87 13.52 10.16 6.43
C GLU A 87 13.11 8.78 5.91
N ALA A 88 13.92 7.75 6.15
CA ALA A 88 13.63 6.39 5.68
C ALA A 88 12.46 5.73 6.41
N GLN A 89 12.29 6.00 7.71
CA GLN A 89 11.14 5.54 8.51
C GLN A 89 9.83 6.22 8.09
N ASN A 90 9.90 7.49 7.69
CA ASN A 90 8.75 8.26 7.23
C ASN A 90 8.46 8.10 5.74
N ASP A 91 9.35 7.46 4.98
CA ASP A 91 9.15 7.24 3.56
C ASP A 91 7.94 6.33 3.30
N ARG A 92 7.13 6.73 2.34
CA ARG A 92 5.89 6.04 1.97
C ARG A 92 5.85 5.89 0.47
N CYS A 93 5.65 4.66 0.03
CA CYS A 93 5.35 4.37 -1.37
C CYS A 93 3.85 4.31 -1.54
N ASP A 94 3.30 5.18 -2.38
CA ASP A 94 1.87 5.22 -2.68
C ASP A 94 1.61 5.04 -4.17
N ASP A 95 0.95 3.95 -4.55
CA ASP A 95 0.74 3.57 -5.95
C ASP A 95 -0.73 3.24 -6.23
N ILE A 96 -1.23 3.60 -7.41
CA ILE A 96 -2.52 3.12 -7.94
C ILE A 96 -2.29 1.70 -8.48
N VAL A 97 -2.84 0.72 -7.78
CA VAL A 97 -2.60 -0.70 -8.06
C VAL A 97 -3.74 -1.37 -8.83
N ALA A 98 -4.95 -0.81 -8.79
CA ALA A 98 -6.08 -1.33 -9.55
C ALA A 98 -7.10 -0.24 -9.87
N VAL A 99 -7.82 -0.43 -10.98
CA VAL A 99 -8.98 0.38 -11.35
C VAL A 99 -10.09 -0.53 -11.88
N THR A 100 -11.33 -0.12 -11.69
CA THR A 100 -12.50 -0.77 -12.28
C THR A 100 -13.44 0.29 -12.86
N LEU A 101 -14.17 -0.08 -13.91
CA LEU A 101 -15.08 0.78 -14.65
C LEU A 101 -16.44 0.09 -14.79
N GLY A 102 -17.52 0.87 -14.83
CA GLY A 102 -18.87 0.34 -15.04
C GLY A 102 -19.41 -0.49 -13.87
N VAL A 103 -18.97 -0.21 -12.64
CA VAL A 103 -19.55 -0.77 -11.42
C VAL A 103 -21.03 -0.36 -11.35
N PRO A 104 -21.97 -1.31 -11.22
CA PRO A 104 -23.39 -1.01 -11.11
C PRO A 104 -23.71 -0.08 -9.94
N GLU A 105 -24.64 0.84 -10.15
CA GLU A 105 -25.15 1.70 -9.08
C GLU A 105 -25.79 0.85 -7.98
N GLY A 106 -25.42 1.12 -6.72
CA GLY A 106 -25.89 0.37 -5.56
C GLY A 106 -25.08 -0.89 -5.23
N MET A 107 -24.02 -1.21 -5.98
CA MET A 107 -23.08 -2.25 -5.55
C MET A 107 -22.47 -1.87 -4.19
N PRO A 108 -22.47 -2.78 -3.19
CA PRO A 108 -21.87 -2.49 -1.90
C PRO A 108 -20.38 -2.15 -2.04
N ILE A 109 -19.92 -1.09 -1.37
CA ILE A 109 -18.52 -0.66 -1.40
C ILE A 109 -17.54 -1.79 -1.01
N LYS A 110 -17.96 -2.69 -0.12
CA LYS A 110 -17.19 -3.88 0.26
C LYS A 110 -16.94 -4.81 -0.93
N GLU A 111 -17.96 -5.06 -1.76
CA GLU A 111 -17.83 -5.90 -2.95
C GLU A 111 -16.90 -5.26 -3.99
N VAL A 112 -16.94 -3.94 -4.12
CA VAL A 112 -16.00 -3.18 -4.96
C VAL A 112 -14.56 -3.32 -4.43
N ALA A 113 -14.37 -3.19 -3.12
CA ALA A 113 -13.08 -3.36 -2.46
C ALA A 113 -12.51 -4.77 -2.71
N GLU A 114 -13.31 -5.82 -2.53
CA GLU A 114 -12.92 -7.21 -2.76
C GLU A 114 -12.50 -7.45 -4.23
N LYS A 115 -13.26 -6.90 -5.19
CA LYS A 115 -12.95 -7.00 -6.63
C LYS A 115 -11.64 -6.30 -6.98
N LEU A 116 -11.43 -5.08 -6.49
CA LEU A 116 -10.21 -4.32 -6.72
C LEU A 116 -9.00 -5.00 -6.05
N TYR A 117 -9.16 -5.48 -4.82
CA TYR A 117 -8.10 -6.19 -4.10
C TYR A 117 -7.71 -7.47 -4.84
N ALA A 118 -8.69 -8.27 -5.28
CA ALA A 118 -8.43 -9.45 -6.09
C ALA A 118 -7.70 -9.12 -7.41
N ALA A 119 -7.97 -7.96 -8.02
CA ALA A 119 -7.23 -7.51 -9.19
C ALA A 119 -5.77 -7.12 -8.85
N ALA A 120 -5.56 -6.40 -7.74
CA ALA A 120 -4.22 -6.07 -7.26
C ALA A 120 -3.38 -7.33 -6.97
N MET A 121 -3.99 -8.38 -6.39
CA MET A 121 -3.31 -9.64 -6.12
C MET A 121 -2.90 -10.39 -7.39
N ARG A 122 -3.71 -10.32 -8.45
CA ARG A 122 -3.33 -10.87 -9.77
C ARG A 122 -2.20 -10.10 -10.43
N ALA A 123 -2.02 -8.83 -10.04
CA ALA A 123 -0.90 -7.99 -10.45
C ALA A 123 0.32 -8.14 -9.53
N GLU A 124 0.34 -9.16 -8.67
CA GLU A 124 1.45 -9.48 -7.75
C GLU A 124 1.76 -8.36 -6.74
N CYS A 125 0.74 -7.60 -6.33
CA CYS A 125 0.88 -6.67 -5.20
C CYS A 125 0.98 -7.44 -3.86
N PRO A 126 1.66 -6.90 -2.83
CA PRO A 126 1.86 -7.61 -1.56
C PRO A 126 0.53 -7.97 -0.87
N HIS A 127 0.34 -9.25 -0.57
CA HIS A 127 -0.87 -9.73 0.10
C HIS A 127 -0.82 -9.43 1.61
N VAL A 128 -1.89 -8.86 2.16
CA VAL A 128 -2.03 -8.70 3.62
C VAL A 128 -2.17 -10.09 4.25
N THR A 129 -1.18 -10.49 5.04
CA THR A 129 -1.13 -11.79 5.73
C THR A 129 -1.68 -11.72 7.15
N GLU A 130 -1.58 -10.56 7.80
CA GLU A 130 -2.14 -10.30 9.12
C GLU A 130 -2.97 -9.02 9.03
N VAL A 131 -4.28 -9.14 9.20
CA VAL A 131 -5.21 -8.04 8.97
C VAL A 131 -5.44 -7.25 10.25
N ASN A 132 -5.25 -5.93 10.18
CA ASN A 132 -5.46 -5.01 11.30
C ASN A 132 -6.78 -4.22 11.19
N GLY A 133 -7.34 -4.09 9.98
CA GLY A 133 -8.60 -3.39 9.79
C GLY A 133 -9.01 -3.22 8.33
N GLY A 134 -10.14 -2.54 8.12
CA GLY A 134 -10.67 -2.17 6.80
C GLY A 134 -12.07 -2.71 6.51
N LEU A 135 -12.68 -2.19 5.44
CA LEU A 135 -14.02 -2.57 4.97
C LEU A 135 -14.20 -4.09 4.74
N MET A 136 -13.14 -4.80 4.35
CA MET A 136 -13.24 -6.23 4.06
C MET A 136 -13.36 -7.09 5.33
N MET A 137 -13.19 -6.52 6.53
CA MET A 137 -13.32 -7.20 7.83
C MET A 137 -14.69 -7.04 8.50
N SER A 138 -15.51 -6.09 8.03
CA SER A 138 -16.87 -5.80 8.54
C SER A 138 -17.93 -6.53 7.72
#